data_AF-A0A1W1ZFH1-F1
#
_entry.id   AF-A0A1W1ZFH1-F1
#
_cell.length_a   1.000
_cell.length_b   1.000
_cell.length_c   1.000
_cell.angle_alpha   90.00
_cell.angle_beta   90.00
_cell.angle_gamma   90.00
#
_symmetry.space_group_name_H-M   'P 1'
#
loop_
_entity.id
_entity.type
_entity.pdbx_description
1 polymer ?
#
loop_
_entity_poly.entity_id
_entity_poly.type
_entity_poly.pdbx_seq_one_letter_code
_entity_poly.pdbx_strand_id
1 'polypeptide(L)'
;MKALFDLSGGLSAALAGIVRVLIALMIIIVISDVAMRNLGFRPLSWAISVSEYILMYSAFLPMPWLVRTKGHVFVEFLRNAMPSGARNVLEKIVYLTCIILCLYLGSIALTSALDALATGDYETRTFDMPKWAVFLPMIIGFFLSALEWLRYLLGFDTLYNLNPLEVEGL
;
A
#
# COMPACT_ATOMS: atom_id res chain seq x y z
N MET A 1 -23.88 1.45 -3.06
CA MET A 1 -22.74 0.50 -3.12
C MET A 1 -21.77 0.84 -4.24
N LYS A 2 -22.17 0.94 -5.52
CA LYS A 2 -21.26 1.30 -6.62
C LYS A 2 -20.49 2.62 -6.38
N ALA A 3 -21.19 3.69 -6.01
CA ALA A 3 -20.57 4.99 -5.71
C ALA A 3 -19.50 4.96 -4.59
N LEU A 4 -19.63 4.06 -3.60
CA LEU A 4 -18.60 3.91 -2.56
C LEU A 4 -17.33 3.27 -3.11
N PHE A 5 -17.47 2.26 -3.96
CA PHE A 5 -16.33 1.60 -4.62
C PHE A 5 -15.71 2.46 -5.71
N ASP A 6 -16.47 3.35 -6.34
CA ASP A 6 -15.94 4.30 -7.32
C ASP A 6 -15.13 5.39 -6.60
N LEU A 7 -15.63 5.88 -5.45
CA LEU A 7 -14.90 6.81 -4.60
C LEU A 7 -13.62 6.18 -4.03
N SER A 8 -13.67 4.94 -3.52
CA SER A 8 -12.48 4.24 -3.01
C SER A 8 -11.44 4.05 -4.10
N GLY A 9 -11.87 3.77 -5.33
CA GLY A 9 -11.00 3.69 -6.51
C GLY A 9 -10.33 5.01 -6.83
N GLY A 10 -11.09 6.10 -6.88
CA GLY A 10 -10.56 7.45 -7.13
C GLY A 10 -9.56 7.89 -6.06
N LEU A 11 -9.87 7.63 -4.78
CA LEU A 11 -8.97 7.94 -3.67
C LEU A 11 -7.67 7.12 -3.76
N SER A 12 -7.78 5.82 -4.02
CA SER A 12 -6.63 4.94 -4.17
C SER A 12 -5.72 5.35 -5.34
N ALA A 13 -6.30 5.78 -6.46
CA ALA A 13 -5.55 6.31 -7.59
C ALA A 13 -4.78 7.58 -7.22
N ALA A 14 -5.42 8.49 -6.48
CA ALA A 14 -4.77 9.72 -6.02
C ALA A 14 -3.60 9.43 -5.06
N LEU A 15 -3.78 8.49 -4.12
CA LEU A 15 -2.72 8.04 -3.22
C LEU A 15 -1.54 7.43 -3.98
N ALA A 16 -1.80 6.58 -4.97
CA ALA A 16 -0.75 6.05 -5.84
C ALA A 16 -0.04 7.17 -6.64
N GLY A 17 -0.79 8.19 -7.10
CA GLY A 17 -0.23 9.38 -7.73
C GLY A 17 0.71 10.17 -6.82
N ILE A 18 0.33 10.38 -5.56
CA ILE A 18 1.18 11.01 -4.54
C ILE A 18 2.48 10.22 -4.35
N VAL A 19 2.39 8.89 -4.24
CA VAL A 19 3.55 8.02 -4.06
C VAL A 19 4.52 8.09 -5.24
N ARG A 20 4.01 8.17 -6.48
CA ARG A 20 4.86 8.35 -7.67
C ARG A 20 5.73 9.62 -7.56
N VAL A 21 5.12 10.72 -7.09
CA VAL A 21 5.85 11.99 -6.86
C VAL A 21 6.84 11.84 -5.72
N LEU A 22 6.46 11.21 -4.60
CA LEU A 22 7.35 11.01 -3.45
C LEU A 22 8.59 10.17 -3.82
N ILE A 23 8.42 9.10 -4.59
CA ILE A 23 9.55 8.28 -5.06
C ILE A 23 10.47 9.09 -5.99
N ALA A 24 9.90 9.87 -6.92
CA ALA A 24 10.71 10.73 -7.80
C ALA A 24 11.53 11.75 -7.00
N LEU A 25 10.94 12.36 -5.96
CA LEU A 25 11.65 13.25 -5.04
C LEU A 25 12.73 12.53 -4.25
N MET A 26 12.45 11.33 -3.73
CA MET A 26 13.44 10.51 -3.03
C MET A 26 14.67 10.21 -3.90
N ILE A 27 14.47 9.88 -5.18
CA ILE A 27 15.57 9.67 -6.12
C ILE A 27 16.44 10.92 -6.23
N ILE A 28 15.83 12.10 -6.38
CA ILE A 28 16.56 13.38 -6.45
C ILE A 28 17.33 13.64 -5.16
N ILE A 29 16.71 13.40 -3.99
CA ILE A 29 17.34 13.58 -2.67
C ILE A 29 18.57 12.68 -2.52
N VAL A 30 18.44 11.39 -2.83
CA VAL A 30 19.53 10.42 -2.69
C VAL A 30 20.67 10.74 -3.66
N ILE A 31 20.37 11.05 -4.92
CA ILE A 31 21.39 11.45 -5.90
C ILE A 31 22.12 12.71 -5.42
N SER A 32 21.39 13.69 -4.88
CA SER A 32 21.98 14.93 -4.36
C SER A 32 22.88 14.66 -3.16
N ASP A 33 22.45 13.83 -2.21
CA ASP A 33 23.26 13.47 -1.04
C ASP A 33 24.55 12.74 -1.46
N VAL A 34 24.44 11.77 -2.36
CA VAL A 34 25.61 11.05 -2.89
C VAL A 34 26.54 12.00 -3.64
N ALA A 35 26.02 12.90 -4.46
CA ALA A 35 26.84 13.89 -5.18
C ALA A 35 27.59 14.81 -4.21
N MET A 36 26.93 15.34 -3.18
CA MET A 36 27.55 16.20 -2.17
C MET A 36 28.69 15.50 -1.43
N ARG A 37 28.50 14.22 -1.05
CA ARG A 37 29.56 13.40 -0.42
C ARG A 37 30.76 13.22 -1.32
N ASN A 38 30.54 12.92 -2.60
CA ASN A 38 31.61 12.67 -3.56
C ASN A 38 32.38 13.95 -3.94
N LEU A 39 31.73 15.11 -3.89
CA LEU A 39 32.33 16.41 -4.16
C LEU A 39 33.04 17.04 -2.93
N GLY A 40 33.05 16.35 -1.79
CA GLY A 40 33.70 16.81 -0.56
C GLY A 40 32.90 17.87 0.23
N PHE A 41 31.64 18.11 -0.12
CA PHE A 41 30.75 18.98 0.65
C PHE A 41 30.14 18.23 1.85
N ARG A 42 29.51 18.97 2.77
CA ARG A 42 28.79 18.37 3.90
C ARG A 42 27.55 17.60 3.38
N PRO A 43 27.40 16.31 3.69
CA PRO A 43 26.23 15.53 3.27
C PRO A 43 24.92 16.05 3.86
N LEU A 44 23.81 15.67 3.23
CA LEU A 44 22.47 15.92 3.73
C LEU A 44 22.18 14.92 4.87
N SER A 45 22.42 15.33 6.11
CA SER A 45 22.24 14.47 7.29
C SER A 45 20.82 13.88 7.40
N TRP A 46 19.80 14.61 6.93
CA TRP A 46 18.40 14.20 6.96
C TRP A 46 17.96 13.31 5.78
N ALA A 47 18.78 13.16 4.73
CA ALA A 47 18.38 12.48 3.50
C ALA A 47 18.01 11.01 3.74
N ILE A 48 18.74 10.33 4.63
CA ILE A 48 18.49 8.93 4.99
C ILE A 48 17.14 8.80 5.71
N SER A 49 16.90 9.59 6.76
CA SER A 49 15.66 9.53 7.53
C SER A 49 14.43 9.85 6.66
N VAL A 50 14.52 10.88 5.81
CA VAL A 50 13.42 11.21 4.88
C VAL A 50 13.18 10.09 3.86
N SER A 51 14.23 9.45 3.34
CA SER A 51 14.09 8.34 2.40
C SER A 51 13.41 7.12 3.06
N GLU A 52 13.75 6.80 4.31
CA GLU A 52 13.09 5.74 5.08
C GLU A 52 11.59 6.01 5.26
N TYR A 53 11.21 7.26 5.57
CA TYR A 53 9.81 7.65 5.68
C TYR A 53 9.09 7.58 4.32
N ILE A 54 9.72 8.03 3.23
CA ILE A 54 9.13 7.91 1.89
C ILE A 54 8.94 6.43 1.52
N LEU A 55 9.90 5.57 1.82
CA LEU A 55 9.78 4.12 1.58
C LEU A 55 8.60 3.52 2.35
N MET A 56 8.43 3.88 3.62
CA MET A 56 7.28 3.47 4.44
C MET A 56 5.96 3.89 3.78
N TYR A 57 5.84 5.16 3.36
CA TYR A 57 4.64 5.65 2.70
C TYR A 57 4.39 4.96 1.35
N SER A 58 5.47 4.70 0.60
CA SER A 58 5.40 4.05 -0.71
C SER A 58 4.97 2.58 -0.65
N ALA A 59 5.18 1.91 0.48
CA ALA A 59 4.78 0.52 0.65
C ALA A 59 3.25 0.38 0.81
N PHE A 60 2.62 1.29 1.57
CA PHE A 60 1.22 1.11 1.99
C PHE A 60 0.22 1.96 1.22
N LEU A 61 0.55 3.20 0.87
CA LEU A 61 -0.40 4.10 0.20
C LEU A 61 -0.87 3.63 -1.20
N PRO A 62 -0.04 3.00 -2.05
CA PRO A 62 -0.49 2.53 -3.35
C PRO A 62 -1.17 1.15 -3.28
N MET A 63 -1.06 0.45 -2.14
CA MET A 63 -1.61 -0.90 -1.92
C MET A 63 -3.08 -1.05 -2.37
N PRO A 64 -4.04 -0.20 -1.99
CA PRO A 64 -5.44 -0.38 -2.41
C PRO A 64 -5.62 -0.21 -3.92
N TRP A 65 -4.83 0.65 -4.57
CA TRP A 65 -4.84 0.76 -6.02
C TRP A 65 -4.30 -0.50 -6.69
N LEU A 66 -3.23 -1.08 -6.15
CA LEU A 66 -2.68 -2.36 -6.64
C LEU A 66 -3.68 -3.50 -6.50
N VAL A 67 -4.45 -3.56 -5.42
CA VAL A 67 -5.55 -4.53 -5.25
C VAL A 67 -6.56 -4.36 -6.38
N ARG A 68 -6.95 -3.13 -6.70
CA ARG A 68 -7.93 -2.83 -7.76
C ARG A 68 -7.43 -3.15 -9.17
N THR A 69 -6.17 -2.85 -9.46
CA THR A 69 -5.54 -3.15 -10.76
C THR A 69 -4.99 -4.58 -10.84
N LYS A 70 -5.28 -5.42 -9.84
CA LYS A 70 -4.84 -6.83 -9.78
C LYS A 70 -3.31 -6.97 -9.88
N GLY A 71 -2.58 -5.97 -9.38
CA GLY A 71 -1.11 -5.90 -9.45
C GLY A 71 -0.38 -6.69 -8.36
N HIS A 72 -1.09 -7.25 -7.38
CA HIS A 72 -0.49 -8.19 -6.43
C HIS A 72 -0.20 -9.52 -7.10
N VAL A 73 0.96 -10.11 -6.82
CA VAL A 73 1.29 -11.44 -7.32
C VAL A 73 0.41 -12.47 -6.63
N PHE A 74 -0.31 -13.28 -7.40
CA PHE A 74 -1.11 -14.40 -6.92
C PHE A 74 -0.83 -15.68 -7.71
N VAL A 75 -1.07 -16.83 -7.08
CA VAL A 75 -0.79 -18.14 -7.68
C VAL A 75 -2.05 -18.68 -8.35
N GLU A 76 -2.00 -18.85 -9.68
CA GLU A 76 -3.14 -19.36 -10.46
C GLU A 76 -3.12 -20.89 -10.66
N PHE A 77 -1.95 -21.52 -10.50
CA PHE A 77 -1.77 -22.94 -10.78
C PHE A 77 -2.76 -23.84 -10.02
N LEU A 78 -2.93 -23.58 -8.71
CA LEU A 78 -3.83 -24.35 -7.86
C LEU A 78 -5.30 -24.16 -8.26
N ARG A 79 -5.68 -22.96 -8.70
CA ARG A 79 -7.04 -22.64 -9.16
C ARG A 79 -7.37 -23.38 -10.45
N ASN A 80 -6.44 -23.42 -11.40
CA ASN A 80 -6.66 -24.03 -12.71
C ASN A 80 -6.89 -25.54 -12.64
N ALA A 81 -6.31 -26.22 -11.64
CA ALA A 81 -6.49 -27.65 -11.41
C ALA A 81 -7.87 -28.04 -10.83
N MET A 82 -8.68 -27.08 -10.36
CA MET A 82 -9.95 -27.37 -9.67
C MET A 82 -11.19 -27.23 -10.56
N PRO A 83 -12.30 -27.93 -10.25
CA PRO A 83 -13.60 -27.74 -10.89
C PRO A 83 -14.26 -26.40 -10.53
N SER A 84 -15.17 -25.90 -11.37
CA SER A 84 -15.75 -24.55 -11.31
C SER A 84 -16.35 -24.16 -9.94
N GLY A 85 -17.05 -25.08 -9.27
CA GLY A 85 -17.61 -24.84 -7.94
C GLY A 85 -16.54 -24.62 -6.86
N ALA A 86 -15.48 -25.42 -6.88
CA ALA A 86 -14.38 -25.30 -5.93
C ALA A 86 -13.54 -24.04 -6.16
N ARG A 87 -13.42 -23.57 -7.41
CA ARG A 87 -12.77 -22.29 -7.74
C ARG A 87 -13.45 -21.13 -7.02
N ASN A 88 -14.77 -21.00 -7.15
CA ASN A 88 -15.51 -19.89 -6.54
C ASN A 88 -15.41 -19.89 -5.01
N VAL A 89 -15.38 -21.07 -4.38
CA VAL A 89 -15.19 -21.19 -2.93
C VAL A 89 -13.79 -20.77 -2.52
N LEU A 90 -12.75 -21.26 -3.22
CA LEU A 90 -11.37 -20.87 -2.94
C LEU A 90 -11.18 -19.36 -3.08
N GLU A 91 -11.71 -18.74 -4.15
CA GLU A 91 -11.63 -17.30 -4.35
C GLU A 91 -12.23 -16.52 -3.18
N LYS A 92 -13.42 -16.92 -2.73
CA LYS A 92 -14.07 -16.28 -1.58
C LYS A 92 -13.28 -16.45 -0.30
N ILE A 93 -12.68 -17.62 -0.06
CA ILE A 93 -11.80 -17.85 1.10
C ILE A 93 -10.62 -16.89 1.05
N VAL A 94 -9.94 -16.79 -0.10
CA VAL A 94 -8.80 -15.88 -0.28
C VAL A 94 -9.20 -14.43 0.01
N TYR A 95 -10.29 -13.94 -0.60
CA TYR A 95 -10.75 -12.57 -0.38
C TYR A 95 -11.10 -12.32 1.09
N LEU A 96 -11.78 -13.27 1.73
CA LEU A 96 -12.15 -13.17 3.14
C LEU A 96 -10.91 -13.15 4.04
N THR A 97 -9.92 -14.02 3.79
CA THR A 97 -8.64 -14.01 4.51
C THR A 97 -7.91 -12.67 4.34
N CYS A 98 -7.84 -12.13 3.11
CA CYS A 98 -7.23 -10.82 2.85
C CYS A 98 -7.95 -9.70 3.61
N ILE A 99 -9.29 -9.69 3.64
CA ILE A 99 -10.08 -8.71 4.41
C ILE A 99 -9.76 -8.81 5.89
N ILE A 100 -9.78 -10.02 6.47
CA ILE A 100 -9.50 -10.23 7.89
C ILE A 100 -8.09 -9.74 8.23
N LEU A 101 -7.09 -10.11 7.43
CA LEU A 101 -5.71 -9.70 7.67
C LEU A 101 -5.54 -8.18 7.56
N CYS A 102 -6.14 -7.54 6.55
CA CYS A 102 -6.09 -6.09 6.41
C CYS A 102 -6.76 -5.40 7.61
N LEU A 103 -7.93 -5.85 8.05
CA LEU A 103 -8.62 -5.26 9.21
C LEU A 103 -7.86 -5.50 10.51
N TYR A 104 -7.26 -6.67 10.70
CA TYR A 104 -6.46 -7.00 11.87
C TYR A 104 -5.18 -6.16 11.95
N LEU A 105 -4.41 -6.08 10.85
CA LEU A 105 -3.20 -5.27 10.83
C LEU A 105 -3.51 -3.77 10.87
N GLY A 106 -4.58 -3.34 10.21
CA GLY A 106 -5.07 -1.96 10.25
C GLY A 106 -5.54 -1.54 11.64
N SER A 107 -6.18 -2.43 12.41
CA SER A 107 -6.59 -2.12 13.78
C SER A 107 -5.40 -2.02 14.73
N ILE A 108 -4.39 -2.89 14.60
CA ILE A 108 -3.13 -2.78 15.34
C ILE A 108 -2.44 -1.45 15.02
N ALA A 109 -2.34 -1.10 13.73
CA ALA A 109 -1.78 0.17 13.27
C ALA A 109 -2.49 1.36 13.92
N LEU A 110 -3.83 1.31 13.96
CA LEU A 110 -4.66 2.36 14.53
C LEU A 110 -4.45 2.48 16.03
N THR A 111 -4.44 1.37 16.77
CA THR A 111 -4.16 1.40 18.22
C THR A 111 -2.77 1.97 18.51
N SER A 112 -1.75 1.54 17.77
CA SER A 112 -0.38 2.07 17.94
C SER A 112 -0.28 3.55 17.60
N ALA A 113 -1.04 4.04 16.61
CA ALA A 113 -1.07 5.46 16.28
C ALA A 113 -1.78 6.30 17.36
N LEU A 114 -2.87 5.78 17.93
CA LEU A 114 -3.59 6.44 19.03
C LEU A 114 -2.74 6.48 20.32
N ASP A 115 -2.05 5.39 20.64
CA ASP A 115 -1.12 5.34 21.77
C ASP A 115 0.05 6.33 21.57
N ALA A 116 0.57 6.43 20.35
CA ALA A 116 1.61 7.41 20.00
C ALA A 116 1.11 8.86 20.13
N LEU A 117 -0.15 9.13 19.75
CA LEU A 117 -0.77 10.44 19.93
C LEU A 117 -0.96 10.79 21.41
N ALA A 118 -1.36 9.82 22.24
CA ALA A 118 -1.59 10.02 23.67
C ALA A 118 -0.28 10.27 24.43
N THR A 119 0.77 9.52 24.09
CA THR A 119 2.09 9.65 24.74
C THR A 119 2.88 10.84 24.21
N GLY A 120 2.55 11.35 23.02
CA GLY A 120 3.30 12.41 22.34
C GLY A 120 4.65 11.93 21.81
N ASP A 121 4.74 10.64 21.47
CA ASP A 121 5.99 9.97 21.13
C ASP A 121 6.52 10.38 19.75
N TYR A 122 7.85 10.58 19.69
CA TYR A 122 8.59 10.81 18.46
C TYR A 122 9.49 9.61 18.14
N GLU A 123 9.62 9.33 16.86
CA GLU A 123 10.63 8.42 16.35
C GLU A 123 11.94 9.20 16.27
N THR A 124 12.87 8.93 17.19
CA THR A 124 14.15 9.66 17.26
C THR A 124 15.08 9.22 16.15
N ARG A 125 15.30 10.10 15.18
CA ARG A 125 16.24 9.91 14.05
C ARG A 125 16.99 11.21 13.79
N THR A 126 17.64 11.34 12.63
CA THR A 126 18.24 12.62 12.23
C THR A 126 17.17 13.68 11.93
N PHE A 127 15.97 13.24 11.58
CA PHE A 127 14.77 14.07 11.50
C PHE A 127 13.68 13.42 12.35
N ASP A 128 13.30 14.07 13.44
CA ASP A 128 12.30 13.53 14.36
C ASP A 128 10.91 13.62 13.75
N MET A 129 10.29 12.47 13.53
CA MET A 129 8.92 12.36 13.03
C MET A 129 8.00 11.88 14.14
N PRO A 130 6.82 12.48 14.34
CA PRO A 130 5.88 11.97 15.32
C PRO A 130 5.43 10.57 14.91
N LYS A 131 5.44 9.61 15.85
CA LYS A 131 5.20 8.18 15.53
C LYS A 131 3.84 7.94 14.88
N TRP A 132 2.81 8.71 15.26
CA TRP A 132 1.48 8.60 14.65
C TRP A 132 1.50 8.85 13.14
N ALA A 133 2.38 9.75 12.65
CA ALA A 133 2.51 10.03 11.23
C ALA A 133 3.23 8.90 10.49
N VAL A 134 4.03 8.08 11.18
CA VAL A 134 4.65 6.88 10.61
C VAL A 134 3.61 5.76 10.43
N PHE A 135 2.64 5.64 11.35
CA PHE A 135 1.57 4.64 11.27
C PHE A 135 0.42 5.03 10.32
N LEU A 136 0.25 6.32 10.04
CA LEU A 136 -0.79 6.84 9.15
C LEU A 136 -0.90 6.13 7.77
N PRO A 137 0.18 5.96 6.98
CA PRO A 137 0.09 5.27 5.69
C PRO A 137 -0.35 3.81 5.84
N MET A 138 0.03 3.14 6.93
CA MET A 138 -0.34 1.76 7.22
C MET A 138 -1.85 1.63 7.48
N ILE A 139 -2.40 2.54 8.29
CA ILE A 139 -3.86 2.63 8.55
C ILE A 139 -4.60 2.82 7.23
N ILE A 140 -4.25 3.84 6.46
CA ILE A 140 -4.92 4.18 5.20
C ILE A 140 -4.82 3.01 4.21
N GLY A 141 -3.63 2.46 4.02
CA GLY A 141 -3.38 1.37 3.08
C GLY A 141 -4.20 0.12 3.40
N PHE A 142 -4.22 -0.32 4.67
CA PHE A 142 -4.95 -1.53 5.05
C PHE A 142 -6.47 -1.35 5.03
N PHE A 143 -7.01 -0.24 5.55
CA PHE A 143 -8.47 -0.05 5.57
C PHE A 143 -9.05 0.14 4.17
N LEU A 144 -8.37 0.89 3.29
CA LEU A 144 -8.79 1.01 1.90
C LEU A 144 -8.65 -0.32 1.15
N SER A 145 -7.58 -1.08 1.40
CA SER A 145 -7.41 -2.39 0.76
C SER A 145 -8.49 -3.38 1.19
N ALA A 146 -8.91 -3.35 2.46
CA ALA A 146 -10.03 -4.16 2.94
C ALA A 146 -11.34 -3.86 2.18
N LEU A 147 -11.59 -2.59 1.84
CA LEU A 147 -12.75 -2.19 1.01
C LEU A 147 -12.63 -2.71 -0.43
N GLU A 148 -11.44 -2.67 -1.03
CA GLU A 148 -11.21 -3.20 -2.38
C GLU A 148 -11.31 -4.74 -2.42
N TRP A 149 -10.87 -5.45 -1.37
CA TRP A 149 -11.12 -6.88 -1.26
C TRP A 149 -12.60 -7.23 -1.04
N LEU A 150 -13.33 -6.39 -0.30
CA LEU A 150 -14.78 -6.54 -0.13
C LEU A 150 -15.52 -6.40 -1.47
N ARG A 151 -15.05 -5.53 -2.37
CA ARG A 151 -15.57 -5.40 -3.75
C ARG A 151 -15.49 -6.73 -4.50
N TYR A 152 -14.37 -7.45 -4.40
CA TYR A 152 -14.20 -8.78 -4.99
C TYR A 152 -15.07 -9.84 -4.32
N LEU A 153 -15.19 -9.81 -2.99
CA LEU A 153 -16.05 -10.75 -2.26
C LEU A 153 -17.54 -10.62 -2.63
N LEU A 154 -18.01 -9.40 -2.87
CA LEU A 154 -19.39 -9.12 -3.31
C LEU A 154 -19.64 -9.47 -4.79
N GLY A 155 -18.62 -9.88 -5.54
CA GLY A 155 -18.76 -10.35 -6.91
C GLY A 155 -18.93 -9.25 -7.96
N PHE A 156 -18.55 -8.00 -7.65
CA PHE A 156 -18.52 -6.93 -8.64
C PHE A 156 -17.40 -7.10 -9.68
N ASP A 157 -16.34 -7.82 -9.31
CA ASP A 157 -15.15 -8.12 -10.13
C ASP A 157 -14.51 -9.39 -9.56
N THR A 158 -13.62 -10.05 -10.30
CA THR A 158 -12.87 -11.22 -9.82
C THR A 158 -11.38 -10.99 -10.04
N LEU A 159 -10.56 -11.36 -9.05
CA LEU A 159 -9.10 -11.19 -9.14
C LEU A 159 -8.50 -11.98 -10.32
N TYR A 160 -9.12 -13.09 -10.69
CA TYR A 160 -8.59 -14.05 -11.65
C TYR A 160 -9.12 -13.88 -13.08
N ASN A 161 -9.87 -12.80 -13.34
CA ASN A 161 -10.22 -12.41 -14.70
C ASN A 161 -9.21 -11.35 -15.16
N LEU A 162 -8.03 -11.83 -15.57
CA LEU A 162 -6.99 -11.00 -16.19
C LEU A 162 -7.24 -10.99 -17.70
N ASN A 163 -7.34 -9.81 -18.31
CA ASN A 163 -7.20 -9.73 -19.76
C ASN A 163 -5.72 -9.99 -20.09
N PRO A 164 -5.39 -10.94 -20.98
CA PRO A 164 -4.01 -11.20 -21.39
C PRO A 164 -3.29 -9.93 -21.89
N LEU A 165 -4.05 -9.01 -22.49
CA LEU A 165 -3.56 -7.73 -23.02
C LEU A 165 -3.08 -6.77 -21.91
N GLU A 166 -3.71 -6.77 -20.73
CA GLU A 166 -3.32 -5.92 -19.60
C GLU A 166 -2.03 -6.41 -18.91
N VAL A 167 -1.74 -7.72 -18.99
CA VAL A 167 -0.52 -8.33 -18.43
C VAL A 167 0.70 -8.05 -19.31
N GLU A 168 0.50 -7.92 -20.63
CA GLU A 168 1.57 -7.62 -21.59
C GLU A 168 1.89 -6.13 -21.73
N GLY A 169 1.10 -5.24 -21.11
CA GLY A 169 1.32 -3.79 -21.17
C GLY A 169 1.14 -3.19 -22.57
N LEU A 170 0.31 -3.84 -23.42
CA LEU A 170 0.00 -3.45 -24.81
C LEU A 170 -1.38 -2.81 -24.94
#